data_AF-A0A803K496-F1
#
_entry.id   AF-A0A803K496-F1
#
_cell.length_a   1.000
_cell.length_b   1.000
_cell.length_c   1.000
_cell.angle_alpha   90.00
_cell.angle_beta   90.00
_cell.angle_gamma   90.00
#
_symmetry.space_group_name_H-M   'P 1'
#
loop_
_entity.id
_entity.type
_entity.pdbx_description
1 polymer ?
#
loop_
_entity_poly.entity_id
_entity_poly.type
_entity_poly.pdbx_seq_one_letter_code
_entity_poly.pdbx_strand_id
1 'polypeptide(L)'
;MKDLFCLSDEELLPEDDEMPSFSQRQNGRARTNCARCQRNLSLQTSVRVLYVFLVVLIIAVVILATLDIKSVGNCSFCHDASQLGEEISRLRMELEGIQKMLLQQELVLDQTSQSHQMLLSANGELDSQIMSSNFTLRQINQTLGLFLAQVKGWQTSAAELDTSVKNLVQERYDIGSAVQSINFTVSQTSEWVQVIQRKTDEETLTLQKIVSDWQNYSKVFGAFKATSGKTIDLVRNIQSSIGSTVQRISLNTEVMHDLVLQVMGLQLQLDNITSILDDHDENMQDLQYHTKYTQNRTAERFESLEGRMFSHETEISTIFNNINATDNHVHSMLKYLDDVRLSCTHGFNSHAEELYYLNKTMALMQGTTDLLRERFGLMNARLEFDMRNLSMIMEEMKVVDVKHEEMLQKVTIVQGAPGLPGPRGSKGDTGSKGPLGPRGAKGDPGELGPQGPQGTRGIAGDIGPQGEKGPFGIKGTSGIKGEKGSMGLPGPKGQKGTKGDVGPPGPGGPPGGIGPPGLQGKPGLQGLNGFTGEDGPKGPKGETGFPGPPGLPGPRGLPGPQVI
;
A
#
# COMPACT_ATOMS: atom_id res chain seq x y z
N MET A 1 -13.94 51.45 -46.75
CA MET A 1 -12.59 52.07 -46.66
C MET A 1 -11.65 50.92 -47.02
N LYS A 2 -11.24 50.82 -48.30
CA LYS A 2 -9.99 51.40 -48.85
C LYS A 2 -8.75 51.00 -48.02
N ASP A 3 -7.63 50.53 -48.56
CA ASP A 3 -7.25 49.90 -49.86
C ASP A 3 -5.72 49.65 -49.78
N LEU A 4 -5.17 48.66 -50.50
CA LEU A 4 -3.71 48.41 -50.73
C LEU A 4 -2.86 48.08 -49.47
N PHE A 5 -1.80 47.25 -49.51
CA PHE A 5 -1.10 46.52 -50.58
C PHE A 5 -1.24 44.99 -50.36
N CYS A 6 -1.45 44.11 -51.33
CA CYS A 6 -0.75 43.81 -52.59
C CYS A 6 0.44 42.84 -52.47
N LEU A 7 0.23 41.68 -53.13
CA LEU A 7 1.16 40.76 -53.79
C LEU A 7 1.82 39.64 -52.97
N SER A 8 1.60 38.44 -53.52
CA SER A 8 2.17 37.14 -53.20
C SER A 8 3.41 36.87 -54.07
N ASP A 9 3.91 35.63 -53.95
CA ASP A 9 4.97 35.00 -54.74
C ASP A 9 6.39 35.39 -54.27
N GLU A 10 7.20 34.43 -53.82
CA GLU A 10 7.97 33.57 -54.72
C GLU A 10 8.45 32.29 -54.00
N GLU A 11 8.56 31.18 -54.73
CA GLU A 11 9.21 29.95 -54.25
C GLU A 11 10.74 30.16 -54.27
N LEU A 12 11.44 29.83 -53.18
CA LEU A 12 12.90 29.70 -53.20
C LEU A 12 13.31 28.27 -52.86
N LEU A 13 13.79 27.57 -53.89
CA LEU A 13 14.48 26.30 -53.78
C LEU A 13 15.80 26.48 -53.01
N PRO A 14 16.28 25.45 -52.28
CA PRO A 14 17.63 25.47 -51.75
C PRO A 14 18.63 25.19 -52.90
N GLU A 15 19.27 26.26 -53.40
CA GLU A 15 20.56 26.13 -54.07
C GLU A 15 21.66 25.95 -53.01
N ASP A 16 22.33 24.81 -53.02
CA ASP A 16 23.69 24.67 -52.49
C ASP A 16 24.47 23.79 -53.49
N ASP A 17 25.42 24.43 -54.19
CA ASP A 17 26.06 23.90 -55.39
C ASP A 17 26.84 22.60 -55.16
N GLU A 18 26.69 21.67 -56.12
CA GLU A 18 27.61 20.55 -56.29
C GLU A 18 29.03 21.06 -56.57
N MET A 19 29.94 20.92 -55.60
CA MET A 19 31.37 21.18 -55.82
C MET A 19 31.91 20.27 -56.94
N PRO A 20 32.36 20.80 -58.09
CA PRO A 20 32.63 19.98 -59.27
C PRO A 20 33.88 19.10 -59.09
N SER A 21 33.75 17.85 -59.52
CA SER A 21 34.85 16.89 -59.55
C SER A 21 35.94 17.33 -60.52
N PHE A 22 37.13 17.65 -59.99
CA PHE A 22 38.28 17.99 -60.84
C PHE A 22 38.85 16.75 -61.50
N SER A 23 38.44 16.53 -62.75
CA SER A 23 38.86 15.40 -63.57
C SER A 23 40.39 15.38 -63.78
N GLN A 24 41.00 14.26 -63.37
CA GLN A 24 42.41 13.99 -63.57
C GLN A 24 42.65 13.60 -65.03
N ARG A 25 43.03 14.57 -65.88
CA ARG A 25 43.47 14.29 -67.26
C ARG A 25 44.81 14.92 -67.60
N GLN A 26 45.61 14.12 -68.30
CA GLN A 26 47.00 14.40 -68.65
C GLN A 26 47.15 15.67 -69.47
N ASN A 27 48.17 16.47 -69.16
CA ASN A 27 48.86 17.26 -70.18
C ASN A 27 50.35 17.37 -69.86
N GLY A 28 51.08 16.30 -70.16
CA GLY A 28 52.54 16.32 -70.22
C GLY A 28 52.99 17.20 -71.39
N ARG A 29 53.09 18.52 -71.16
CA ARG A 29 53.62 19.47 -72.14
C ARG A 29 54.82 20.17 -71.53
N ALA A 30 56.01 19.76 -71.97
CA ALA A 30 57.26 20.33 -71.51
C ALA A 30 57.26 21.86 -71.72
N ARG A 31 57.38 22.63 -70.63
CA ARG A 31 57.70 24.07 -70.70
C ARG A 31 59.18 24.25 -71.04
N THR A 32 59.58 23.80 -72.22
CA THR A 32 60.80 24.29 -72.88
C THR A 32 60.55 25.73 -73.31
N ASN A 33 60.85 26.68 -72.42
CA ASN A 33 61.17 28.08 -72.74
C ASN A 33 61.59 28.82 -71.46
N CYS A 34 62.75 28.42 -70.90
CA CYS A 34 63.43 29.25 -69.91
C CYS A 34 64.07 30.44 -70.63
N ALA A 35 63.46 31.63 -70.53
CA ALA A 35 64.01 32.88 -71.08
C ALA A 35 65.42 33.23 -70.55
N ARG A 36 65.83 32.61 -69.43
CA ARG A 36 67.19 32.72 -68.86
C ARG A 36 68.23 31.89 -69.64
N CYS A 37 67.85 30.75 -70.24
CA CYS A 37 68.77 29.93 -71.06
C CYS A 37 69.06 30.57 -72.42
N GLN A 38 68.10 31.29 -73.01
CA GLN A 38 68.29 31.92 -74.32
C GLN A 38 69.21 33.16 -74.27
N ARG A 39 69.29 33.85 -73.10
CA ARG A 39 70.27 34.93 -72.87
C ARG A 39 71.71 34.44 -72.70
N ASN A 40 71.92 33.26 -72.09
CA ASN A 40 73.27 32.71 -71.96
C ASN A 40 73.88 32.39 -73.34
N LEU A 41 73.08 31.94 -74.30
CA LEU A 41 73.57 31.66 -75.65
C LEU A 41 73.98 32.94 -76.40
N SER A 42 73.23 34.04 -76.26
CA SER A 42 73.59 35.32 -76.90
C SER A 42 74.82 35.99 -76.26
N LEU A 43 75.00 35.85 -74.94
CA LEU A 43 76.20 36.33 -74.27
C LEU A 43 77.44 35.54 -74.73
N GLN A 44 77.32 34.21 -74.81
CA GLN A 44 78.41 33.33 -75.22
C GLN A 44 78.79 33.49 -76.71
N THR A 45 77.84 33.81 -77.60
CA THR A 45 78.16 34.18 -78.99
C THR A 45 78.80 35.56 -79.09
N SER A 46 78.31 36.57 -78.36
CA SER A 46 78.94 37.90 -78.33
C SER A 46 80.39 37.87 -77.85
N VAL A 47 80.70 37.10 -76.78
CA VAL A 47 82.07 36.93 -76.29
C VAL A 47 82.96 36.22 -77.31
N ARG A 48 82.44 35.20 -78.03
CA ARG A 48 83.18 34.53 -79.11
C ARG A 48 83.44 35.44 -80.30
N VAL A 49 82.47 36.28 -80.70
CA VAL A 49 82.65 37.26 -81.78
C VAL A 49 83.70 38.30 -81.39
N LEU A 50 83.67 38.81 -80.15
CA LEU A 50 84.72 39.70 -79.63
C LEU A 50 86.11 39.05 -79.65
N TYR A 51 86.24 37.79 -79.24
CA TYR A 51 87.51 37.07 -79.29
C TYR A 51 88.04 36.90 -80.72
N VAL A 52 87.16 36.59 -81.69
CA VAL A 52 87.53 36.53 -83.12
C VAL A 52 87.95 37.91 -83.63
N PHE A 53 87.23 38.97 -83.27
CA PHE A 53 87.58 40.34 -83.67
C PHE A 53 88.94 40.78 -83.11
N LEU A 54 89.25 40.39 -81.87
CA LEU A 54 90.51 40.68 -81.19
C LEU A 54 91.68 39.88 -81.81
N VAL A 55 91.45 38.62 -82.20
CA VAL A 55 92.42 37.82 -82.97
C VAL A 55 92.66 38.42 -84.37
N VAL A 56 91.60 38.87 -85.06
CA VAL A 56 91.72 39.54 -86.38
C VAL A 56 92.48 40.87 -86.25
N LEU A 57 92.26 41.65 -85.18
CA LEU A 57 93.04 42.86 -84.89
C LEU A 57 94.52 42.54 -84.63
N ILE A 58 94.83 41.50 -83.84
CA ILE A 58 96.23 41.07 -83.62
C ILE A 58 96.88 40.65 -84.93
N ILE A 59 96.19 39.87 -85.78
CA ILE A 59 96.68 39.47 -87.10
C ILE A 59 96.90 40.69 -88.01
N ALA A 60 95.97 41.67 -88.00
CA ALA A 60 96.11 42.90 -88.77
C ALA A 60 97.30 43.75 -88.31
N VAL A 61 97.53 43.87 -86.99
CA VAL A 61 98.70 44.56 -86.42
C VAL A 61 100.00 43.84 -86.79
N VAL A 62 100.03 42.50 -86.78
CA VAL A 62 101.20 41.71 -87.23
C VAL A 62 101.44 41.83 -88.74
N ILE A 63 100.39 41.92 -89.56
CA ILE A 63 100.51 42.17 -91.02
C ILE A 63 101.03 43.60 -91.29
N LEU A 64 100.54 44.61 -90.56
CA LEU A 64 101.06 45.97 -90.65
C LEU A 64 102.54 46.04 -90.21
N ALA A 65 102.89 45.42 -89.08
CA ALA A 65 104.26 45.36 -88.58
C ALA A 65 105.22 44.58 -89.51
N THR A 66 104.72 43.63 -90.32
CA THR A 66 105.55 42.91 -91.31
C THR A 66 105.64 43.63 -92.66
N LEU A 67 104.68 44.50 -93.00
CA LEU A 67 104.78 45.42 -94.15
C LEU A 67 105.78 46.55 -93.88
N ASP A 68 105.89 47.03 -92.64
CA ASP A 68 106.78 48.14 -92.25
C ASP A 68 108.29 47.77 -92.28
N ILE A 69 108.61 46.47 -92.20
CA ILE A 69 110.00 45.97 -92.15
C ILE A 69 110.72 45.97 -93.52
N LYS A 70 110.04 46.37 -94.61
CA LYS A 70 110.66 46.47 -95.96
C LYS A 70 110.82 47.90 -96.51
N SER A 71 110.63 48.92 -95.67
CA SER A 71 110.84 50.34 -96.02
C SER A 71 111.67 51.10 -94.98
N VAL A 72 112.75 50.48 -94.46
CA VAL A 72 113.75 51.20 -93.64
C VAL A 72 114.56 52.14 -94.54
N GLY A 73 114.07 53.38 -94.68
CA GLY A 73 114.59 54.30 -95.70
C GLY A 73 114.18 55.77 -95.58
N ASN A 74 113.71 56.26 -94.43
CA ASN A 74 113.99 57.62 -93.92
C ASN A 74 113.27 57.90 -92.59
N CYS A 75 114.04 58.31 -91.58
CA CYS A 75 113.54 58.64 -90.25
C CYS A 75 113.16 60.12 -90.17
N SER A 76 111.90 60.44 -89.82
CA SER A 76 111.47 61.84 -89.54
C SER A 76 110.23 61.95 -88.64
N PHE A 77 109.91 60.91 -87.84
CA PHE A 77 108.69 60.88 -87.03
C PHE A 77 108.91 60.26 -85.63
N CYS A 78 109.80 60.87 -84.84
CA CYS A 78 110.20 60.37 -83.51
C CYS A 78 109.57 61.13 -82.33
N HIS A 79 108.49 61.89 -82.54
CA HIS A 79 107.78 62.58 -81.45
C HIS A 79 106.51 61.81 -81.03
N ASP A 80 105.70 61.35 -81.98
CA ASP A 80 104.47 60.60 -81.70
C ASP A 80 104.73 59.25 -81.01
N ALA A 81 105.90 58.63 -81.20
CA ALA A 81 106.26 57.38 -80.53
C ALA A 81 106.31 57.51 -79.00
N SER A 82 106.67 58.68 -78.45
CA SER A 82 106.63 58.92 -77.00
C SER A 82 105.22 59.20 -76.49
N GLN A 83 104.42 59.95 -77.26
CA GLN A 83 103.02 60.25 -76.91
C GLN A 83 102.16 58.98 -76.93
N LEU A 84 102.35 58.12 -77.93
CA LEU A 84 101.69 56.81 -78.02
C LEU A 84 102.09 55.90 -76.84
N GLY A 85 103.35 55.94 -76.39
CA GLY A 85 103.80 55.21 -75.20
C GLY A 85 103.11 55.66 -73.91
N GLU A 86 102.88 56.97 -73.76
CA GLU A 86 102.16 57.53 -72.61
C GLU A 86 100.68 57.14 -72.64
N GLU A 87 100.00 57.21 -73.81
CA GLU A 87 98.62 56.73 -73.95
C GLU A 87 98.47 55.22 -73.73
N ILE A 88 99.41 54.40 -74.23
CA ILE A 88 99.44 52.94 -73.97
C ILE A 88 99.57 52.66 -72.46
N SER A 89 100.41 53.41 -71.74
CA SER A 89 100.57 53.24 -70.29
C SER A 89 99.34 53.72 -69.50
N ARG A 90 98.66 54.78 -69.95
CA ARG A 90 97.37 55.22 -69.39
C ARG A 90 96.27 54.18 -69.60
N LEU A 91 96.10 53.69 -70.83
CA LEU A 91 95.15 52.63 -71.17
C LEU A 91 95.43 51.34 -70.40
N ARG A 92 96.71 51.02 -70.12
CA ARG A 92 97.09 49.89 -69.27
C ARG A 92 96.60 50.06 -67.83
N MET A 93 96.77 51.24 -67.23
CA MET A 93 96.25 51.51 -65.88
C MET A 93 94.72 51.54 -65.83
N GLU A 94 94.05 52.07 -66.87
CA GLU A 94 92.59 52.02 -66.98
C GLU A 94 92.10 50.57 -67.12
N LEU A 95 92.77 49.74 -67.93
CA LEU A 95 92.45 48.32 -68.07
C LEU A 95 92.66 47.54 -66.77
N GLU A 96 93.77 47.78 -66.05
CA GLU A 96 94.01 47.19 -64.72
C GLU A 96 92.97 47.66 -63.69
N GLY A 97 92.49 48.91 -63.79
CA GLY A 97 91.39 49.44 -62.98
C GLY A 97 90.05 48.76 -63.30
N ILE A 98 89.72 48.59 -64.57
CA ILE A 98 88.52 47.89 -65.05
C ILE A 98 88.57 46.40 -64.67
N GLN A 99 89.73 45.74 -64.75
CA GLN A 99 89.90 44.36 -64.30
C GLN A 99 89.66 44.21 -62.79
N LYS A 100 90.17 45.12 -61.96
CA LYS A 100 89.88 45.14 -60.52
C LYS A 100 88.39 45.37 -60.24
N MET A 101 87.75 46.28 -60.99
CA MET A 101 86.30 46.53 -60.89
C MET A 101 85.48 45.29 -61.27
N LEU A 102 85.87 44.58 -62.34
CA LEU A 102 85.22 43.33 -62.78
C LEU A 102 85.37 42.21 -61.75
N LEU A 103 86.58 41.98 -61.22
CA LEU A 103 86.81 41.02 -60.12
C LEU A 103 85.97 41.35 -58.88
N GLN A 104 85.82 42.64 -58.54
CA GLN A 104 84.99 43.07 -57.43
C GLN A 104 83.49 42.91 -57.73
N GLN A 105 83.04 43.10 -58.97
CA GLN A 105 81.67 42.81 -59.40
C GLN A 105 81.37 41.30 -59.41
N GLU A 106 82.33 40.46 -59.81
CA GLU A 106 82.20 39.00 -59.79
C GLU A 106 82.05 38.48 -58.35
N LEU A 107 82.88 38.98 -57.42
CA LEU A 107 82.75 38.68 -55.99
C LEU A 107 81.37 39.09 -55.42
N VAL A 108 80.88 40.29 -55.78
CA VAL A 108 79.55 40.76 -55.36
C VAL A 108 78.43 39.92 -56.00
N LEU A 109 78.60 39.47 -57.24
CA LEU A 109 77.64 38.61 -57.93
C LEU A 109 77.56 37.22 -57.28
N ASP A 110 78.70 36.63 -56.91
CA ASP A 110 78.77 35.36 -56.18
C ASP A 110 78.17 35.48 -54.78
N GLN A 111 78.49 36.54 -54.02
CA GLN A 111 77.88 36.80 -52.72
C GLN A 111 76.36 36.97 -52.85
N THR A 112 75.89 37.68 -53.88
CA THR A 112 74.45 37.84 -54.17
C THR A 112 73.78 36.52 -54.57
N SER A 113 74.48 35.68 -55.35
CA SER A 113 74.04 34.34 -55.74
C SER A 113 73.88 33.42 -54.53
N GLN A 114 74.85 33.43 -53.62
CA GLN A 114 74.81 32.69 -52.35
C GLN A 114 73.67 33.19 -51.46
N SER A 115 73.50 34.50 -51.31
CA SER A 115 72.36 35.08 -50.58
C SER A 115 71.02 34.68 -51.19
N HIS A 116 70.90 34.63 -52.52
CA HIS A 116 69.69 34.19 -53.21
C HIS A 116 69.41 32.71 -52.98
N GLN A 117 70.43 31.84 -52.97
CA GLN A 117 70.27 30.43 -52.64
C GLN A 117 69.82 30.23 -51.18
N MET A 118 70.40 30.96 -50.23
CA MET A 118 69.96 30.92 -48.82
C MET A 118 68.50 31.37 -48.68
N LEU A 119 68.09 32.45 -49.37
CA LEU A 119 66.70 32.90 -49.39
C LEU A 119 65.75 31.86 -50.00
N LEU A 120 66.16 31.17 -51.07
CA LEU A 120 65.36 30.07 -51.65
C LEU A 120 65.21 28.89 -50.69
N SER A 121 66.26 28.50 -49.96
CA SER A 121 66.16 27.47 -48.92
C SER A 121 65.27 27.88 -47.76
N ALA A 122 65.37 29.15 -47.31
CA ALA A 122 64.52 29.68 -46.24
C ALA A 122 63.05 29.78 -46.67
N ASN A 123 62.77 30.13 -47.94
CA ASN A 123 61.42 30.14 -48.47
C ASN A 123 60.83 28.72 -48.58
N GLY A 124 61.62 27.74 -49.03
CA GLY A 124 61.17 26.34 -49.09
C GLY A 124 60.88 25.74 -47.72
N GLU A 125 61.66 26.09 -46.71
CA GLU A 125 61.40 25.72 -45.31
C GLU A 125 60.13 26.41 -44.78
N LEU A 126 59.94 27.70 -45.08
CA LEU A 126 58.74 28.45 -44.71
C LEU A 126 57.47 27.89 -45.39
N ASP A 127 57.54 27.51 -46.67
CA ASP A 127 56.45 26.83 -47.38
C ASP A 127 56.12 25.48 -46.73
N SER A 128 57.13 24.70 -46.34
CA SER A 128 56.96 23.43 -45.60
C SER A 128 56.26 23.65 -44.25
N GLN A 129 56.67 24.67 -43.49
CA GLN A 129 56.05 25.03 -42.22
C GLN A 129 54.61 25.53 -42.37
N ILE A 130 54.31 26.31 -43.43
CA ILE A 130 52.94 26.74 -43.76
C ILE A 130 52.06 25.52 -44.12
N MET A 131 52.57 24.57 -44.89
CA MET A 131 51.84 23.34 -45.24
C MET A 131 51.57 22.48 -44.00
N SER A 132 52.54 22.35 -43.10
CA SER A 132 52.38 21.67 -41.80
C SER A 132 51.34 22.36 -40.91
N SER A 133 51.41 23.69 -40.79
CA SER A 133 50.45 24.49 -40.02
C SER A 133 49.02 24.35 -40.59
N ASN A 134 48.86 24.41 -41.91
CA ASN A 134 47.57 24.19 -42.58
C ASN A 134 47.01 22.77 -42.34
N PHE A 135 47.88 21.75 -42.30
CA PHE A 135 47.46 20.39 -41.97
C PHE A 135 46.96 20.29 -40.52
N THR A 136 47.71 20.84 -39.55
CA THR A 136 47.28 20.85 -38.14
C THR A 136 45.99 21.66 -37.92
N LEU A 137 45.82 22.79 -38.61
CA LEU A 137 44.58 23.59 -38.56
C LEU A 137 43.37 22.79 -39.08
N ARG A 138 43.53 22.00 -40.15
CA ARG A 138 42.46 21.10 -40.63
C ARG A 138 42.12 20.02 -39.62
N GLN A 139 43.11 19.39 -38.99
CA GLN A 139 42.88 18.39 -37.94
C GLN A 139 42.15 19.00 -36.73
N ILE A 140 42.57 20.19 -36.28
CA ILE A 140 41.90 20.92 -35.19
C ILE A 140 40.45 21.22 -35.57
N ASN A 141 40.18 21.72 -36.78
CA ASN A 141 38.83 21.99 -37.23
C ASN A 141 37.94 20.72 -37.29
N GLN A 142 38.51 19.59 -37.71
CA GLN A 142 37.81 18.29 -37.67
C GLN A 142 37.48 17.86 -36.24
N THR A 143 38.43 17.96 -35.30
CA THR A 143 38.16 17.62 -33.88
C THR A 143 37.14 18.55 -33.22
N LEU A 144 37.19 19.86 -33.52
CA LEU A 144 36.19 20.82 -33.09
C LEU A 144 34.79 20.49 -33.64
N GLY A 145 34.70 20.06 -34.90
CA GLY A 145 33.45 19.58 -35.50
C GLY A 145 32.86 18.38 -34.75
N LEU A 146 33.69 17.41 -34.35
CA LEU A 146 33.27 16.27 -33.54
C LEU A 146 32.80 16.68 -32.14
N PHE A 147 33.53 17.59 -31.46
CA PHE A 147 33.10 18.13 -30.17
C PHE A 147 31.78 18.91 -30.28
N LEU A 148 31.59 19.70 -31.33
CA LEU A 148 30.32 20.40 -31.57
C LEU A 148 29.15 19.43 -31.79
N ALA A 149 29.37 18.32 -32.50
CA ALA A 149 28.36 17.28 -32.63
C ALA A 149 28.03 16.60 -31.28
N GLN A 150 29.04 16.32 -30.46
CA GLN A 150 28.87 15.76 -29.12
C GLN A 150 28.10 16.72 -28.19
N VAL A 151 28.44 18.01 -28.18
CA VAL A 151 27.74 19.04 -27.39
C VAL A 151 26.28 19.18 -27.83
N LYS A 152 25.98 19.12 -29.14
CA LYS A 152 24.60 19.08 -29.64
C LYS A 152 23.85 17.83 -29.14
N GLY A 153 24.49 16.66 -29.13
CA GLY A 153 23.92 15.42 -28.58
C GLY A 153 23.60 15.53 -27.08
N TRP A 154 24.50 16.14 -26.29
CA TRP A 154 24.23 16.43 -24.88
C TRP A 154 23.08 17.44 -24.69
N GLN A 155 22.97 18.45 -25.57
CA GLN A 155 21.88 19.41 -25.54
C GLN A 155 20.52 18.75 -25.82
N THR A 156 20.44 17.82 -26.77
CA THR A 156 19.20 17.06 -27.03
C THR A 156 18.83 16.17 -25.85
N SER A 157 19.78 15.40 -25.30
CA SER A 157 19.50 14.56 -24.11
C SER A 157 19.13 15.37 -22.87
N ALA A 158 19.67 16.59 -22.71
CA ALA A 158 19.27 17.50 -21.64
C ALA A 158 17.82 18.01 -21.80
N ALA A 159 17.38 18.28 -23.03
CA ALA A 159 15.99 18.68 -23.32
C ALA A 159 14.99 17.53 -23.14
N GLU A 160 15.38 16.30 -23.52
CA GLU A 160 14.61 15.08 -23.23
C GLU A 160 14.48 14.84 -21.72
N LEU A 161 15.56 15.03 -20.96
CA LEU A 161 15.57 14.89 -19.51
C LEU A 161 14.70 15.96 -18.83
N ASP A 162 14.78 17.22 -19.24
CA ASP A 162 13.89 18.30 -18.75
C ASP A 162 12.40 17.99 -18.99
N THR A 163 12.08 17.45 -20.18
CA THR A 163 10.71 17.01 -20.51
C THR A 163 10.28 15.84 -19.62
N SER A 164 11.15 14.85 -19.40
CA SER A 164 10.90 13.72 -18.51
C SER A 164 10.68 14.16 -17.05
N VAL A 165 11.49 15.10 -16.54
CA VAL A 165 11.32 15.67 -15.19
C VAL A 165 9.99 16.42 -15.07
N LYS A 166 9.58 17.18 -16.08
CA LYS A 166 8.26 17.85 -16.10
C LYS A 166 7.11 16.84 -16.04
N ASN A 167 7.19 15.75 -16.78
CA ASN A 167 6.19 14.68 -16.74
C ASN A 167 6.14 14.01 -15.35
N LEU A 168 7.29 13.67 -14.77
CA LEU A 168 7.37 13.10 -13.40
C LEU A 168 6.80 14.05 -12.33
N VAL A 169 6.99 15.37 -12.49
CA VAL A 169 6.39 16.38 -11.61
C VAL A 169 4.86 16.40 -11.76
N GLN A 170 4.33 16.28 -12.99
CA GLN A 170 2.89 16.18 -13.22
C GLN A 170 2.31 14.88 -12.62
N GLU A 171 2.93 13.73 -12.89
CA GLU A 171 2.54 12.44 -12.31
C GLU A 171 2.51 12.48 -10.77
N ARG A 172 3.46 13.19 -10.14
CA ARG A 172 3.47 13.42 -8.69
C ARG A 172 2.23 14.19 -8.21
N TYR A 173 1.78 15.20 -8.95
CA TYR A 173 0.54 15.92 -8.60
C TYR A 173 -0.69 15.03 -8.77
N ASP A 174 -0.75 14.26 -9.86
CA ASP A 174 -1.86 13.36 -10.14
C ASP A 174 -1.97 12.26 -9.07
N ILE A 175 -0.84 11.62 -8.71
CA ILE A 175 -0.72 10.69 -7.58
C ILE A 175 -1.14 11.36 -6.26
N GLY A 176 -0.72 12.61 -6.02
CA GLY A 176 -1.13 13.38 -4.85
C GLY A 176 -2.65 13.55 -4.74
N SER A 177 -3.31 13.83 -5.86
CA SER A 177 -4.79 13.94 -5.92
C SER A 177 -5.48 12.59 -5.69
N ALA A 178 -4.93 11.50 -6.25
CA ALA A 178 -5.43 10.15 -6.05
C ALA A 178 -5.32 9.71 -4.57
N VAL A 179 -4.19 10.00 -3.91
CA VAL A 179 -3.99 9.74 -2.48
C VAL A 179 -4.97 10.53 -1.61
N GLN A 180 -5.28 11.79 -1.96
CA GLN A 180 -6.31 12.56 -1.25
C GLN A 180 -7.71 11.94 -1.39
N SER A 181 -8.07 11.48 -2.59
CA SER A 181 -9.34 10.78 -2.85
C SER A 181 -9.45 9.45 -2.08
N ILE A 182 -8.35 8.67 -2.05
CA ILE A 182 -8.26 7.44 -1.25
C ILE A 182 -8.40 7.76 0.24
N ASN A 183 -7.69 8.76 0.78
CA ASN A 183 -7.78 9.14 2.18
C ASN A 183 -9.21 9.58 2.58
N PHE A 184 -9.90 10.33 1.71
CA PHE A 184 -11.30 10.69 1.93
C PHE A 184 -12.20 9.45 1.98
N THR A 185 -12.03 8.52 1.04
CA THR A 185 -12.78 7.26 0.98
C THR A 185 -12.53 6.39 2.22
N VAL A 186 -11.27 6.28 2.66
CA VAL A 186 -10.87 5.54 3.87
C VAL A 186 -11.44 6.21 5.13
N SER A 187 -11.50 7.54 5.17
CA SER A 187 -12.14 8.25 6.29
C SER A 187 -13.64 7.92 6.37
N GLN A 188 -14.34 7.91 5.24
CA GLN A 188 -15.77 7.55 5.20
C GLN A 188 -15.99 6.09 5.58
N THR A 189 -15.20 5.14 5.06
CA THR A 189 -15.36 3.73 5.42
C THR A 189 -15.03 3.47 6.89
N SER A 190 -14.09 4.21 7.49
CA SER A 190 -13.83 4.16 8.93
C SER A 190 -15.03 4.63 9.76
N GLU A 191 -15.72 5.69 9.34
CA GLU A 191 -16.95 6.18 10.00
C GLU A 191 -18.08 5.14 9.90
N TRP A 192 -18.30 4.55 8.73
CA TRP A 192 -19.26 3.45 8.55
C TRP A 192 -18.94 2.24 9.44
N VAL A 193 -17.68 1.84 9.54
CA VAL A 193 -17.26 0.74 10.43
C VAL A 193 -17.54 1.07 11.90
N GLN A 194 -17.33 2.31 12.35
CA GLN A 194 -17.68 2.73 13.72
C GLN A 194 -19.20 2.68 13.98
N VAL A 195 -20.01 3.09 13.00
CA VAL A 195 -21.49 3.01 13.10
C VAL A 195 -21.96 1.56 13.18
N ILE A 196 -21.39 0.67 12.35
CA ILE A 196 -21.69 -0.77 12.39
C ILE A 196 -21.28 -1.36 13.74
N GLN A 197 -20.06 -1.09 14.21
CA GLN A 197 -19.57 -1.61 15.50
C GLN A 197 -20.49 -1.21 16.66
N ARG A 198 -20.84 0.08 16.77
CA ARG A 198 -21.78 0.55 17.81
C ARG A 198 -23.12 -0.19 17.75
N LYS A 199 -23.65 -0.41 16.55
CA LYS A 199 -24.92 -1.14 16.37
C LYS A 199 -24.79 -2.62 16.74
N THR A 200 -23.66 -3.26 16.40
CA THR A 200 -23.36 -4.63 16.83
C THR A 200 -23.23 -4.74 18.35
N ASP A 201 -22.63 -3.75 19.02
CA ASP A 201 -22.52 -3.71 20.48
C ASP A 201 -23.92 -3.54 21.13
N GLU A 202 -24.76 -2.67 20.58
CA GLU A 202 -26.16 -2.49 21.00
C GLU A 202 -26.98 -3.79 20.84
N GLU A 203 -26.93 -4.42 19.67
CA GLU A 203 -27.61 -5.69 19.40
C GLU A 203 -27.10 -6.82 20.31
N THR A 204 -25.78 -6.91 20.54
CA THR A 204 -25.18 -7.86 21.49
C THR A 204 -25.73 -7.68 22.91
N LEU A 205 -25.89 -6.44 23.37
CA LEU A 205 -26.48 -6.15 24.68
C LEU A 205 -27.98 -6.53 24.74
N THR A 206 -28.73 -6.35 23.66
CA THR A 206 -30.13 -6.85 23.60
C THR A 206 -30.22 -8.37 23.65
N LEU A 207 -29.32 -9.08 22.95
CA LEU A 207 -29.24 -10.54 22.99
C LEU A 207 -28.88 -11.04 24.39
N GLN A 208 -27.92 -10.40 25.06
CA GLN A 208 -27.55 -10.74 26.43
C GLN A 208 -28.73 -10.55 27.40
N LYS A 209 -29.53 -9.49 27.22
CA LYS A 209 -30.77 -9.29 27.97
C LYS A 209 -31.79 -10.39 27.71
N ILE A 210 -32.05 -10.76 26.46
CA ILE A 210 -32.97 -11.84 26.08
C ILE A 210 -32.55 -13.18 26.72
N VAL A 211 -31.25 -13.48 26.74
CA VAL A 211 -30.71 -14.68 27.41
C VAL A 211 -30.95 -14.64 28.92
N SER A 212 -30.74 -13.50 29.57
CA SER A 212 -31.04 -13.30 31.00
C SER A 212 -32.54 -13.49 31.32
N ASP A 213 -33.40 -12.87 30.50
CA ASP A 213 -34.85 -12.98 30.67
C ASP A 213 -35.33 -14.42 30.45
N TRP A 214 -34.79 -15.14 29.46
CA TRP A 214 -35.05 -16.57 29.24
C TRP A 214 -34.63 -17.45 30.43
N GLN A 215 -33.48 -17.17 31.05
CA GLN A 215 -33.06 -17.86 32.28
C GLN A 215 -34.03 -17.60 33.44
N ASN A 216 -34.56 -16.38 33.55
CA ASN A 216 -35.54 -16.03 34.58
C ASN A 216 -36.89 -16.72 34.33
N TYR A 217 -37.41 -16.72 33.10
CA TYR A 217 -38.59 -17.50 32.73
C TYR A 217 -38.41 -18.99 33.01
N SER A 218 -37.25 -19.56 32.67
CA SER A 218 -36.94 -20.97 32.94
C SER A 218 -36.99 -21.32 34.44
N LYS A 219 -36.52 -20.41 35.33
CA LYS A 219 -36.65 -20.56 36.80
C LYS A 219 -38.12 -20.53 37.23
N VAL A 220 -38.92 -19.60 36.69
CA VAL A 220 -40.37 -19.48 37.01
C VAL A 220 -41.13 -20.73 36.55
N PHE A 221 -40.87 -21.25 35.34
CA PHE A 221 -41.45 -22.51 34.86
C PHE A 221 -41.03 -23.70 35.73
N GLY A 222 -39.78 -23.74 36.21
CA GLY A 222 -39.32 -24.74 37.19
C GLY A 222 -40.11 -24.69 38.50
N ALA A 223 -40.32 -23.49 39.06
CA ALA A 223 -41.11 -23.29 40.27
C ALA A 223 -42.60 -23.64 40.07
N PHE A 224 -43.18 -23.27 38.92
CA PHE A 224 -44.55 -23.65 38.55
C PHE A 224 -44.70 -25.17 38.43
N LYS A 225 -43.77 -25.85 37.77
CA LYS A 225 -43.75 -27.32 37.66
C LYS A 225 -43.66 -28.00 39.02
N ALA A 226 -42.82 -27.48 39.93
CA ALA A 226 -42.73 -27.99 41.30
C ALA A 226 -44.02 -27.77 42.11
N THR A 227 -44.67 -26.63 41.94
CA THR A 227 -45.95 -26.32 42.59
C THR A 227 -47.08 -27.20 42.05
N SER A 228 -47.15 -27.36 40.72
CA SER A 228 -48.10 -28.26 40.05
C SER A 228 -47.96 -29.71 40.55
N GLY A 229 -46.71 -30.21 40.69
CA GLY A 229 -46.45 -31.52 41.29
C GLY A 229 -47.04 -31.66 42.71
N LYS A 230 -46.79 -30.68 43.59
CA LYS A 230 -47.36 -30.65 44.95
C LYS A 230 -48.89 -30.62 44.92
N THR A 231 -49.50 -29.86 44.01
CA THR A 231 -50.96 -29.81 43.85
C THR A 231 -51.53 -31.15 43.40
N ILE A 232 -50.87 -31.83 42.46
CA ILE A 232 -51.26 -33.19 42.01
C ILE A 232 -51.19 -34.19 43.18
N ASP A 233 -50.14 -34.13 44.00
CA ASP A 233 -50.01 -35.00 45.17
C ASP A 233 -51.09 -34.69 46.24
N LEU A 234 -51.42 -33.42 46.46
CA LEU A 234 -52.49 -33.00 47.36
C LEU A 234 -53.87 -33.48 46.87
N VAL A 235 -54.15 -33.36 45.57
CA VAL A 235 -55.37 -33.89 44.94
C VAL A 235 -55.45 -35.41 45.10
N ARG A 236 -54.34 -36.14 44.92
CA ARG A 236 -54.30 -37.60 45.12
C ARG A 236 -54.59 -37.99 46.58
N ASN A 237 -54.06 -37.23 47.54
CA ASN A 237 -54.33 -37.44 48.97
C ASN A 237 -55.80 -37.17 49.31
N ILE A 238 -56.39 -36.08 48.79
CA ILE A 238 -57.82 -35.78 48.94
C ILE A 238 -58.67 -36.91 48.35
N GLN A 239 -58.35 -37.38 47.14
CA GLN A 239 -59.10 -38.45 46.48
C GLN A 239 -59.03 -39.79 47.25
N SER A 240 -57.88 -40.11 47.86
CA SER A 240 -57.75 -41.25 48.78
C SER A 240 -58.60 -41.08 50.04
N SER A 241 -58.61 -39.88 50.64
CA SER A 241 -59.43 -39.57 51.82
C SER A 241 -60.93 -39.64 51.51
N ILE A 242 -61.37 -39.11 50.36
CA ILE A 242 -62.75 -39.26 49.87
C ILE A 242 -63.09 -40.75 49.70
N GLY A 243 -62.22 -41.54 49.07
CA GLY A 243 -62.43 -42.99 48.93
C GLY A 243 -62.69 -43.70 50.28
N SER A 244 -61.84 -43.44 51.28
CA SER A 244 -62.03 -43.98 52.64
C SER A 244 -63.32 -43.49 53.34
N THR A 245 -63.73 -42.25 53.04
CA THR A 245 -64.96 -41.66 53.60
C THR A 245 -66.20 -42.27 52.95
N VAL A 246 -66.19 -42.48 51.64
CA VAL A 246 -67.26 -43.17 50.90
C VAL A 246 -67.41 -44.62 51.38
N GLN A 247 -66.29 -45.33 51.61
CA GLN A 247 -66.31 -46.68 52.20
C GLN A 247 -67.01 -46.70 53.57
N ARG A 248 -66.69 -45.73 54.45
CA ARG A 248 -67.37 -45.55 55.74
C ARG A 248 -68.85 -45.22 55.62
N ILE A 249 -69.23 -44.36 54.66
CA ILE A 249 -70.63 -44.01 54.41
C ILE A 249 -71.41 -45.26 53.96
N SER A 250 -70.84 -46.11 53.10
CA SER A 250 -71.45 -47.37 52.69
C SER A 250 -71.77 -48.26 53.90
N LEU A 251 -70.77 -48.51 54.77
CA LEU A 251 -70.94 -49.31 56.00
C LEU A 251 -71.99 -48.70 56.94
N ASN A 252 -71.99 -47.37 57.13
CA ASN A 252 -73.00 -46.69 57.93
C ASN A 252 -74.40 -46.76 57.30
N THR A 253 -74.50 -46.84 55.97
CA THR A 253 -75.77 -46.94 55.24
C THR A 253 -76.37 -48.33 55.38
N GLU A 254 -75.54 -49.39 55.35
CA GLU A 254 -75.95 -50.76 55.67
C GLU A 254 -76.50 -50.84 57.12
N VAL A 255 -75.77 -50.29 58.10
CA VAL A 255 -76.24 -50.23 59.51
C VAL A 255 -77.52 -49.41 59.67
N MET A 256 -77.67 -48.31 58.93
CA MET A 256 -78.92 -47.52 58.92
C MET A 256 -80.09 -48.28 58.27
N HIS A 257 -79.83 -49.12 57.27
CA HIS A 257 -80.87 -49.96 56.66
C HIS A 257 -81.39 -50.99 57.67
N ASP A 258 -80.50 -51.66 58.41
CA ASP A 258 -80.88 -52.56 59.51
C ASP A 258 -81.67 -51.82 60.60
N LEU A 259 -81.27 -50.59 60.95
CA LEU A 259 -81.99 -49.75 61.91
C LEU A 259 -83.40 -49.35 61.40
N VAL A 260 -83.54 -49.03 60.11
CA VAL A 260 -84.85 -48.74 59.49
C VAL A 260 -85.75 -49.96 59.51
N LEU A 261 -85.22 -51.16 59.29
CA LEU A 261 -86.00 -52.41 59.43
C LEU A 261 -86.49 -52.63 60.87
N GLN A 262 -85.66 -52.31 61.88
CA GLN A 262 -86.06 -52.34 63.29
C GLN A 262 -87.13 -51.28 63.60
N VAL A 263 -86.98 -50.05 63.09
CA VAL A 263 -87.96 -48.97 63.27
C VAL A 263 -89.28 -49.27 62.56
N MET A 264 -89.26 -49.92 61.39
CA MET A 264 -90.50 -50.34 60.72
C MET A 264 -91.21 -51.47 61.48
N GLY A 265 -90.47 -52.31 62.21
CA GLY A 265 -91.03 -53.23 63.20
C GLY A 265 -91.69 -52.52 64.39
N LEU A 266 -91.18 -51.37 64.82
CA LEU A 266 -91.80 -50.52 65.85
C LEU A 266 -92.99 -49.71 65.29
N GLN A 267 -92.94 -49.28 64.02
CA GLN A 267 -94.03 -48.57 63.35
C GLN A 267 -95.31 -49.43 63.30
N LEU A 268 -95.16 -50.74 63.00
CA LEU A 268 -96.27 -51.70 63.05
C LEU A 268 -96.86 -51.90 64.47
N GLN A 269 -96.14 -51.49 65.53
CA GLN A 269 -96.69 -51.41 66.90
C GLN A 269 -97.35 -50.05 67.19
N LEU A 270 -96.93 -48.99 66.49
CA LEU A 270 -97.49 -47.64 66.62
C LEU A 270 -98.80 -47.45 65.83
N ASP A 271 -98.95 -48.11 64.69
CA ASP A 271 -100.16 -48.05 63.85
C ASP A 271 -101.43 -48.58 64.56
N ASN A 272 -101.29 -49.25 65.71
CA ASN A 272 -102.40 -49.65 66.59
C ASN A 272 -102.82 -48.55 67.59
N ILE A 273 -102.15 -47.39 67.60
CA ILE A 273 -102.42 -46.25 68.50
C ILE A 273 -102.39 -44.92 67.71
N THR A 274 -103.14 -44.82 66.61
CA THR A 274 -103.52 -43.51 66.01
C THR A 274 -104.81 -43.61 65.18
N SER A 275 -105.90 -43.99 65.85
CA SER A 275 -107.23 -43.50 65.48
C SER A 275 -107.55 -42.30 66.39
N ILE A 276 -108.21 -41.28 65.83
CA ILE A 276 -108.56 -40.00 66.47
C ILE A 276 -107.40 -38.99 66.54
N LEU A 277 -107.35 -38.08 65.56
CA LEU A 277 -107.35 -36.62 65.79
C LEU A 277 -107.48 -35.90 64.43
N ASP A 278 -108.73 -35.67 64.00
CA ASP A 278 -109.03 -34.43 63.29
C ASP A 278 -108.95 -33.30 64.34
N ASP A 279 -108.22 -32.22 64.06
CA ASP A 279 -108.76 -30.90 64.38
C ASP A 279 -108.22 -29.82 63.43
N HIS A 280 -109.10 -28.90 63.06
CA HIS A 280 -108.94 -28.03 61.90
C HIS A 280 -108.64 -26.59 62.32
N ASP A 281 -107.35 -26.22 62.44
CA ASP A 281 -106.94 -24.80 62.55
C ASP A 281 -105.55 -24.50 61.93
N GLU A 282 -104.63 -25.47 61.83
CA GLU A 282 -103.27 -25.24 61.30
C GLU A 282 -103.27 -24.78 59.83
N ASN A 283 -104.21 -25.27 59.00
CA ASN A 283 -104.21 -25.10 57.55
C ASN A 283 -104.31 -23.64 57.06
N MET A 284 -104.86 -22.73 57.88
CA MET A 284 -104.97 -21.30 57.50
C MET A 284 -103.73 -20.49 57.87
N GLN A 285 -103.04 -20.84 58.95
CA GLN A 285 -101.74 -20.24 59.30
C GLN A 285 -100.63 -20.80 58.41
N ASP A 286 -100.69 -22.07 58.04
CA ASP A 286 -99.73 -22.69 57.12
C ASP A 286 -99.82 -22.07 55.71
N LEU A 287 -101.02 -21.74 55.22
CA LEU A 287 -101.20 -21.02 53.95
C LEU A 287 -100.63 -19.59 53.99
N GLN A 288 -100.77 -18.86 55.10
CA GLN A 288 -100.14 -17.54 55.25
C GLN A 288 -98.61 -17.64 55.37
N TYR A 289 -98.11 -18.63 56.12
CA TYR A 289 -96.68 -18.92 56.25
C TYR A 289 -96.07 -19.26 54.88
N HIS A 290 -96.68 -20.16 54.11
CA HIS A 290 -96.26 -20.51 52.76
C HIS A 290 -96.30 -19.33 51.78
N THR A 291 -97.31 -18.47 51.88
CA THR A 291 -97.39 -17.25 51.04
C THR A 291 -96.23 -16.29 51.32
N LYS A 292 -95.91 -16.06 52.59
CA LYS A 292 -94.81 -15.17 53.00
C LYS A 292 -93.43 -15.79 52.73
N TYR A 293 -93.30 -17.10 52.92
CA TYR A 293 -92.10 -17.87 52.59
C TYR A 293 -91.80 -17.84 51.08
N THR A 294 -92.83 -18.01 50.24
CA THR A 294 -92.67 -17.93 48.78
C THR A 294 -92.35 -16.51 48.31
N GLN A 295 -92.93 -15.46 48.89
CA GLN A 295 -92.52 -14.08 48.61
C GLN A 295 -91.03 -13.83 48.94
N ASN A 296 -90.59 -14.12 50.16
CA ASN A 296 -89.19 -13.92 50.56
C ASN A 296 -88.21 -14.69 49.66
N ARG A 297 -88.50 -15.97 49.40
CA ARG A 297 -87.69 -16.84 48.54
C ARG A 297 -87.71 -16.44 47.06
N THR A 298 -88.68 -15.63 46.64
CA THR A 298 -88.71 -15.00 45.31
C THR A 298 -87.85 -13.74 45.30
N ALA A 299 -87.89 -12.92 46.35
CA ALA A 299 -87.03 -11.75 46.51
C ALA A 299 -85.53 -12.12 46.55
N GLU A 300 -85.15 -13.11 47.37
CA GLU A 300 -83.77 -13.65 47.43
C GLU A 300 -83.26 -14.12 46.05
N ARG A 301 -84.15 -14.68 45.22
CA ARG A 301 -83.81 -15.11 43.85
C ARG A 301 -83.59 -13.94 42.90
N PHE A 302 -84.35 -12.85 43.05
CA PHE A 302 -84.13 -11.63 42.27
C PHE A 302 -82.83 -10.92 42.69
N GLU A 303 -82.54 -10.82 43.99
CA GLU A 303 -81.28 -10.26 44.51
C GLU A 303 -80.07 -11.09 44.03
N SER A 304 -80.16 -12.42 44.08
CA SER A 304 -79.14 -13.32 43.52
C SER A 304 -78.98 -13.17 41.99
N LEU A 305 -80.08 -12.94 41.25
CA LEU A 305 -80.04 -12.71 39.81
C LEU A 305 -79.41 -11.35 39.46
N GLU A 306 -79.73 -10.30 40.23
CA GLU A 306 -79.17 -8.96 40.09
C GLU A 306 -77.67 -8.94 40.35
N GLY A 307 -77.21 -9.59 41.43
CA GLY A 307 -75.78 -9.78 41.70
C GLY A 307 -75.04 -10.54 40.59
N ARG A 308 -75.68 -11.54 39.96
CA ARG A 308 -75.14 -12.21 38.77
C ARG A 308 -75.13 -11.31 37.54
N MET A 309 -76.15 -10.47 37.35
CA MET A 309 -76.22 -9.54 36.22
C MET A 309 -75.11 -8.48 36.31
N PHE A 310 -74.87 -7.93 37.50
CA PHE A 310 -73.75 -7.03 37.79
C PHE A 310 -72.38 -7.70 37.59
N SER A 311 -72.25 -8.98 37.98
CA SER A 311 -71.04 -9.78 37.70
C SER A 311 -70.78 -9.90 36.20
N HIS A 312 -71.81 -10.19 35.40
CA HIS A 312 -71.68 -10.30 33.94
C HIS A 312 -71.43 -8.95 33.27
N GLU A 313 -72.03 -7.85 33.75
CA GLU A 313 -71.72 -6.49 33.29
C GLU A 313 -70.24 -6.15 33.53
N THR A 314 -69.71 -6.52 34.70
CA THR A 314 -68.29 -6.36 35.04
C THR A 314 -67.39 -7.20 34.12
N GLU A 315 -67.73 -8.48 33.86
CA GLU A 315 -67.01 -9.33 32.91
C GLU A 315 -67.00 -8.73 31.49
N ILE A 316 -68.15 -8.27 31.00
CA ILE A 316 -68.27 -7.64 29.68
C ILE A 316 -67.39 -6.39 29.57
N SER A 317 -67.37 -5.55 30.61
CA SER A 317 -66.48 -4.38 30.66
C SER A 317 -65.00 -4.77 30.61
N THR A 318 -64.62 -5.84 31.33
CA THR A 318 -63.25 -6.37 31.33
C THR A 318 -62.86 -6.93 29.95
N ILE A 319 -63.76 -7.66 29.30
CA ILE A 319 -63.58 -8.17 27.93
C ILE A 319 -63.40 -7.02 26.94
N PHE A 320 -64.23 -5.98 27.01
CA PHE A 320 -64.13 -4.80 26.14
C PHE A 320 -62.76 -4.10 26.28
N ASN A 321 -62.29 -3.91 27.52
CA ASN A 321 -60.97 -3.33 27.79
C ASN A 321 -59.83 -4.18 27.21
N ASN A 322 -59.92 -5.51 27.32
CA ASN A 322 -58.93 -6.43 26.74
C ASN A 322 -58.94 -6.41 25.20
N ILE A 323 -60.13 -6.33 24.57
CA ILE A 323 -60.26 -6.18 23.11
C ILE A 323 -59.59 -4.87 22.67
N ASN A 324 -59.90 -3.75 23.33
CA ASN A 324 -59.32 -2.44 23.03
C ASN A 324 -57.79 -2.43 23.21
N ALA A 325 -57.26 -3.05 24.27
CA ALA A 325 -55.82 -3.19 24.46
C ALA A 325 -55.16 -4.02 23.34
N THR A 326 -55.84 -5.07 22.88
CA THR A 326 -55.38 -5.92 21.77
C THR A 326 -55.37 -5.16 20.44
N ASP A 327 -56.42 -4.38 20.14
CA ASP A 327 -56.49 -3.55 18.94
C ASP A 327 -55.34 -2.53 18.89
N ASN A 328 -55.11 -1.81 19.99
CA ASN A 328 -53.98 -0.87 20.11
C ASN A 328 -52.61 -1.55 19.91
N HIS A 329 -52.46 -2.80 20.39
CA HIS A 329 -51.24 -3.58 20.18
C HIS A 329 -51.07 -3.98 18.70
N VAL A 330 -52.13 -4.46 18.04
CA VAL A 330 -52.12 -4.79 16.61
C VAL A 330 -51.83 -3.56 15.74
N HIS A 331 -52.43 -2.40 16.05
CA HIS A 331 -52.12 -1.12 15.40
C HIS A 331 -50.63 -0.74 15.54
N SER A 332 -50.05 -0.95 16.72
CA SER A 332 -48.63 -0.69 16.97
C SER A 332 -47.72 -1.64 16.19
N MET A 333 -48.09 -2.93 16.09
CA MET A 333 -47.37 -3.91 15.27
C MET A 333 -47.45 -3.59 13.77
N LEU A 334 -48.62 -3.18 13.27
CA LEU A 334 -48.80 -2.76 11.87
C LEU A 334 -47.92 -1.55 11.53
N LYS A 335 -47.88 -0.55 12.43
CA LYS A 335 -46.98 0.60 12.26
C LYS A 335 -45.50 0.19 12.22
N TYR A 336 -45.06 -0.68 13.13
CA TYR A 336 -43.70 -1.21 13.13
C TYR A 336 -43.35 -1.96 11.84
N LEU A 337 -44.29 -2.77 11.31
CA LEU A 337 -44.10 -3.45 10.02
C LEU A 337 -43.98 -2.45 8.85
N ASP A 338 -44.73 -1.36 8.88
CA ASP A 338 -44.64 -0.28 7.88
C ASP A 338 -43.29 0.47 7.95
N ASP A 339 -42.80 0.77 9.16
CA ASP A 339 -41.48 1.37 9.41
C ASP A 339 -40.35 0.44 8.92
N VAL A 340 -40.42 -0.87 9.22
CA VAL A 340 -39.47 -1.89 8.73
C VAL A 340 -39.53 -2.01 7.21
N ARG A 341 -40.73 -2.00 6.59
CA ARG A 341 -40.89 -2.00 5.13
C ARG A 341 -40.17 -0.80 4.51
N LEU A 342 -40.44 0.41 5.01
CA LEU A 342 -39.82 1.66 4.55
C LEU A 342 -38.29 1.61 4.68
N SER A 343 -37.77 1.12 5.82
CA SER A 343 -36.33 0.96 6.02
C SER A 343 -35.70 -0.02 5.02
N CYS A 344 -36.36 -1.16 4.74
CA CYS A 344 -35.89 -2.10 3.72
C CYS A 344 -35.94 -1.50 2.31
N THR A 345 -37.02 -0.79 1.94
CA THR A 345 -37.12 -0.14 0.63
C THR A 345 -36.01 0.91 0.42
N HIS A 346 -35.70 1.71 1.44
CA HIS A 346 -34.56 2.64 1.38
C HIS A 346 -33.21 1.91 1.26
N GLY A 347 -32.99 0.85 2.03
CA GLY A 347 -31.77 0.03 1.92
C GLY A 347 -31.57 -0.58 0.54
N PHE A 348 -32.63 -1.15 -0.05
CA PHE A 348 -32.57 -1.71 -1.41
C PHE A 348 -32.28 -0.64 -2.47
N ASN A 349 -32.85 0.56 -2.35
CA ASN A 349 -32.53 1.66 -3.27
C ASN A 349 -31.07 2.11 -3.15
N SER A 350 -30.54 2.23 -1.92
CA SER A 350 -29.12 2.57 -1.69
C SER A 350 -28.18 1.53 -2.33
N HIS A 351 -28.44 0.24 -2.11
CA HIS A 351 -27.64 -0.83 -2.72
C HIS A 351 -27.78 -0.91 -4.25
N ALA A 352 -28.94 -0.53 -4.81
CA ALA A 352 -29.10 -0.44 -6.26
C ALA A 352 -28.26 0.70 -6.87
N GLU A 353 -28.15 1.84 -6.19
CA GLU A 353 -27.26 2.94 -6.58
C GLU A 353 -25.78 2.53 -6.46
N GLU A 354 -25.38 1.89 -5.35
CA GLU A 354 -24.02 1.35 -5.16
C GLU A 354 -23.63 0.37 -6.27
N LEU A 355 -24.51 -0.57 -6.62
CA LEU A 355 -24.30 -1.51 -7.73
C LEU A 355 -24.19 -0.81 -9.09
N TYR A 356 -24.97 0.26 -9.32
CA TYR A 356 -24.87 1.06 -10.53
C TYR A 356 -23.50 1.75 -10.66
N TYR A 357 -23.00 2.37 -9.58
CA TYR A 357 -21.68 2.99 -9.57
C TYR A 357 -20.54 1.97 -9.67
N LEU A 358 -20.68 0.80 -9.03
CA LEU A 358 -19.71 -0.29 -9.12
C LEU A 358 -19.61 -0.82 -10.56
N ASN A 359 -20.75 -1.05 -11.22
CA ASN A 359 -20.80 -1.48 -12.62
C ASN A 359 -20.15 -0.44 -13.56
N LYS A 360 -20.42 0.85 -13.35
CA LYS A 360 -19.79 1.94 -14.11
C LYS A 360 -18.26 1.98 -13.92
N THR A 361 -17.79 1.73 -12.70
CA THR A 361 -16.36 1.65 -12.37
C THR A 361 -15.70 0.41 -13.00
N MET A 362 -16.39 -0.73 -12.99
CA MET A 362 -15.93 -1.96 -13.63
C MET A 362 -15.80 -1.79 -15.16
N ALA A 363 -16.77 -1.14 -15.81
CA ALA A 363 -16.70 -0.82 -17.23
C ALA A 363 -15.50 0.09 -17.58
N LEU A 364 -15.19 1.07 -16.72
CA LEU A 364 -14.00 1.92 -16.88
C LEU A 364 -12.71 1.10 -16.75
N MET A 365 -12.60 0.26 -15.71
CA MET A 365 -11.46 -0.66 -15.55
C MET A 365 -11.29 -1.59 -16.75
N GLN A 366 -12.37 -2.14 -17.29
CA GLN A 366 -12.34 -2.99 -18.47
C GLN A 366 -11.77 -2.24 -19.68
N GLY A 367 -12.24 -1.03 -19.97
CA GLY A 367 -11.69 -0.17 -21.03
C GLY A 367 -10.20 0.13 -20.84
N THR A 368 -9.75 0.42 -19.61
CA THR A 368 -8.30 0.62 -19.35
C THR A 368 -7.49 -0.67 -19.51
N THR A 369 -8.07 -1.83 -19.18
CA THR A 369 -7.42 -3.14 -19.33
C THR A 369 -7.26 -3.51 -20.81
N ASP A 370 -8.26 -3.19 -21.63
CA ASP A 370 -8.24 -3.44 -23.07
C ASP A 370 -7.20 -2.54 -23.76
N LEU A 371 -7.12 -1.25 -23.40
CA LEU A 371 -6.06 -0.33 -23.87
C LEU A 371 -4.66 -0.79 -23.44
N LEU A 372 -4.50 -1.31 -22.22
CA LEU A 372 -3.23 -1.86 -21.75
C LEU A 372 -2.83 -3.10 -22.56
N ARG A 373 -3.80 -3.97 -22.88
CA ARG A 373 -3.59 -5.17 -23.71
C ARG A 373 -3.18 -4.81 -25.13
N GLU A 374 -3.79 -3.79 -25.74
CA GLU A 374 -3.40 -3.25 -27.05
C GLU A 374 -1.96 -2.73 -27.04
N ARG A 375 -1.60 -1.88 -26.07
CA ARG A 375 -0.24 -1.37 -25.91
C ARG A 375 0.80 -2.47 -25.70
N PHE A 376 0.47 -3.48 -24.89
CA PHE A 376 1.33 -4.65 -24.69
C PHE A 376 1.50 -5.45 -25.99
N GLY A 377 0.42 -5.64 -26.76
CA GLY A 377 0.47 -6.31 -28.07
C GLY A 377 1.38 -5.58 -29.07
N LEU A 378 1.27 -4.26 -29.17
CA LEU A 378 2.14 -3.43 -30.02
C LEU A 378 3.61 -3.49 -29.58
N MET A 379 3.87 -3.43 -28.27
CA MET A 379 5.23 -3.55 -27.72
C MET A 379 5.83 -4.94 -28.01
N ASN A 380 5.06 -6.01 -27.84
CA ASN A 380 5.51 -7.38 -28.10
C ASN A 380 5.76 -7.63 -29.60
N ALA A 381 4.91 -7.10 -30.49
CA ALA A 381 5.13 -7.17 -31.93
C ALA A 381 6.41 -6.43 -32.37
N ARG A 382 6.72 -5.29 -31.74
CA ARG A 382 7.97 -4.55 -31.98
C ARG A 382 9.19 -5.33 -31.48
N LEU A 383 9.10 -5.91 -30.28
CA LEU A 383 10.15 -6.78 -29.74
C LEU A 383 10.43 -8.00 -30.64
N GLU A 384 9.39 -8.64 -31.19
CA GLU A 384 9.56 -9.71 -32.18
C GLU A 384 10.25 -9.24 -33.46
N PHE A 385 9.89 -8.06 -33.98
CA PHE A 385 10.53 -7.48 -35.16
C PHE A 385 12.01 -7.20 -34.92
N ASP A 386 12.35 -6.59 -33.77
CA ASP A 386 13.73 -6.30 -33.39
C ASP A 386 14.54 -7.59 -33.17
N MET A 387 13.95 -8.63 -32.58
CA MET A 387 14.56 -9.97 -32.48
C MET A 387 14.84 -10.60 -33.86
N ARG A 388 13.91 -10.48 -34.82
CA ARG A 388 14.11 -10.99 -36.19
C ARG A 388 15.24 -10.23 -36.89
N ASN A 389 15.32 -8.91 -36.73
CA ASN A 389 16.41 -8.10 -37.27
C ASN A 389 17.76 -8.47 -36.66
N LEU A 390 17.83 -8.66 -35.34
CA LEU A 390 19.04 -9.15 -34.65
C LEU A 390 19.45 -10.54 -35.14
N SER A 391 18.50 -11.45 -35.33
CA SER A 391 18.76 -12.78 -35.89
C SER A 391 19.30 -12.72 -37.32
N MET A 392 18.77 -11.81 -38.15
CA MET A 392 19.26 -11.58 -39.51
C MET A 392 20.69 -11.01 -39.51
N ILE A 393 20.96 -10.01 -38.68
CA ILE A 393 22.30 -9.43 -38.49
C ILE A 393 23.30 -10.50 -38.00
N MET A 394 22.89 -11.38 -37.08
CA MET A 394 23.71 -12.51 -36.64
C MET A 394 24.04 -13.49 -37.78
N GLU A 395 23.09 -13.77 -38.68
CA GLU A 395 23.35 -14.67 -39.80
C GLU A 395 24.27 -14.03 -40.85
N GLU A 396 24.07 -12.75 -41.17
CA GLU A 396 24.99 -11.97 -42.00
C GLU A 396 26.40 -11.92 -41.39
N MET A 397 26.50 -11.74 -40.06
CA MET A 397 27.79 -11.75 -39.35
C MET A 397 28.48 -13.12 -39.45
N LYS A 398 27.76 -14.24 -39.38
CA LYS A 398 28.33 -15.58 -39.64
C LYS A 398 28.86 -15.71 -41.07
N VAL A 399 28.14 -15.19 -42.07
CA VAL A 399 28.60 -15.21 -43.47
C VAL A 399 29.88 -14.37 -43.61
N VAL A 400 29.96 -13.23 -42.93
CA VAL A 400 31.17 -12.39 -42.86
C VAL A 400 32.32 -13.14 -42.16
N ASP A 401 32.08 -13.83 -41.04
CA ASP A 401 33.10 -14.64 -40.34
C ASP A 401 33.62 -15.80 -41.20
N VAL A 402 32.74 -16.58 -41.85
CA VAL A 402 33.16 -17.64 -42.78
C VAL A 402 33.99 -17.07 -43.94
N LYS A 403 33.62 -15.88 -44.44
CA LYS A 403 34.36 -15.23 -45.53
C LYS A 403 35.70 -14.64 -45.07
N HIS A 404 35.80 -14.18 -43.83
CA HIS A 404 37.08 -13.85 -43.20
C HIS A 404 37.93 -15.10 -42.97
N GLU A 405 37.35 -16.22 -42.54
CA GLU A 405 38.06 -17.49 -42.38
C GLU A 405 38.62 -17.99 -43.72
N GLU A 406 37.82 -17.99 -44.80
CA GLU A 406 38.31 -18.29 -46.15
C GLU A 406 39.43 -17.34 -46.60
N MET A 407 39.33 -16.05 -46.27
CA MET A 407 40.35 -15.05 -46.63
C MET A 407 41.65 -15.30 -45.86
N LEU A 408 41.56 -15.61 -44.56
CA LEU A 408 42.69 -15.99 -43.71
C LEU A 408 43.33 -17.31 -44.18
N GLN A 409 42.54 -18.29 -44.62
CA GLN A 409 43.06 -19.52 -45.27
C GLN A 409 43.80 -19.19 -46.58
N LYS A 410 43.25 -18.32 -47.44
CA LYS A 410 43.92 -17.88 -48.68
C LYS A 410 45.20 -17.09 -48.41
N VAL A 411 45.26 -16.28 -47.35
CA VAL A 411 46.45 -15.54 -46.92
C VAL A 411 47.51 -16.47 -46.30
N THR A 412 47.11 -17.47 -45.50
CA THR A 412 48.06 -18.43 -44.90
C THR A 412 48.70 -19.38 -45.92
N ILE A 413 48.11 -19.59 -47.10
CA ILE A 413 48.75 -20.36 -48.20
C ILE A 413 50.00 -19.66 -48.77
N VAL A 414 50.24 -18.36 -48.46
CA VAL A 414 51.42 -17.60 -48.92
C VAL A 414 52.45 -17.37 -47.79
N GLN A 415 52.26 -17.96 -46.61
CA GLN A 415 53.24 -17.85 -45.51
C GLN A 415 53.77 -19.23 -45.08
N GLY A 416 55.04 -19.28 -44.69
CA GLY A 416 55.84 -20.50 -44.61
C GLY A 416 55.40 -21.54 -43.56
N ALA A 417 56.10 -22.68 -43.58
CA ALA A 417 55.80 -23.89 -42.80
C ALA A 417 55.42 -23.60 -41.33
N PRO A 418 54.45 -24.35 -40.75
CA PRO A 418 53.95 -24.09 -39.40
C PRO A 418 55.07 -24.03 -38.36
N GLY A 419 55.10 -22.92 -37.61
CA GLY A 419 55.97 -22.80 -36.44
C GLY A 419 55.64 -23.86 -35.39
N LEU A 420 56.67 -24.36 -34.71
CA LEU A 420 56.53 -25.37 -33.64
C LEU A 420 55.51 -24.91 -32.58
N PRO A 421 54.68 -25.82 -32.01
CA PRO A 421 53.73 -25.46 -30.97
C PRO A 421 54.42 -24.78 -29.78
N GLY A 422 53.93 -23.59 -29.42
CA GLY A 422 54.40 -22.87 -28.24
C GLY A 422 54.18 -23.69 -26.97
N PRO A 423 55.07 -23.58 -25.95
CA PRO A 423 54.95 -24.34 -24.72
C PRO A 423 53.61 -24.05 -24.02
N ARG A 424 52.97 -25.12 -23.54
CA ARG A 424 51.68 -25.06 -22.84
C ARG A 424 51.75 -24.07 -21.68
N GLY A 425 50.98 -22.99 -21.77
CA GLY A 425 50.90 -21.96 -20.73
C GLY A 425 50.60 -22.59 -19.37
N SER A 426 51.30 -22.12 -18.33
CA SER A 426 51.08 -22.55 -16.96
C SER A 426 49.62 -22.29 -16.57
N LYS A 427 49.01 -23.29 -15.93
CA LYS A 427 47.65 -23.19 -15.38
C LYS A 427 47.64 -22.04 -14.38
N GLY A 428 46.86 -20.98 -14.65
CA GLY A 428 46.71 -19.86 -13.73
C GLY A 428 46.20 -20.33 -12.37
N ASP A 429 46.74 -19.74 -11.30
CA ASP A 429 46.37 -20.11 -9.93
C ASP A 429 44.87 -19.95 -9.71
N THR A 430 44.29 -20.94 -9.03
CA THR A 430 42.85 -20.92 -8.71
C THR A 430 42.58 -19.80 -7.72
N GLY A 431 41.91 -18.74 -8.19
CA GLY A 431 41.54 -17.60 -7.35
C GLY A 431 40.85 -18.05 -6.06
N SER A 432 41.28 -17.48 -4.93
CA SER A 432 40.78 -17.84 -3.60
C SER A 432 39.26 -17.70 -3.54
N LYS A 433 38.58 -18.82 -3.28
CA LYS A 433 37.13 -18.89 -3.11
C LYS A 433 36.70 -17.91 -2.02
N GLY A 434 35.86 -16.93 -2.38
CA GLY A 434 35.32 -15.96 -1.42
C GLY A 434 34.58 -16.65 -0.26
N PRO A 435 34.52 -16.02 0.93
CA PRO A 435 33.88 -16.62 2.09
C PRO A 435 32.42 -16.96 1.80
N LEU A 436 31.99 -18.13 2.27
CA LEU A 436 30.62 -18.62 2.11
C LEU A 436 29.66 -17.66 2.82
N GLY A 437 28.73 -17.06 2.07
CA GLY A 437 27.68 -16.23 2.67
C GLY A 437 26.87 -17.04 3.69
N PRO A 438 26.41 -16.42 4.80
CA PRO A 438 25.68 -17.13 5.84
C PRO A 438 24.41 -17.77 5.24
N ARG A 439 24.20 -19.05 5.57
CA ARG A 439 23.02 -19.82 5.17
C ARG A 439 21.78 -19.11 5.71
N GLY A 440 20.91 -18.65 4.81
CA GLY A 440 19.61 -18.09 5.20
C GLY A 440 18.84 -19.07 6.08
N ALA A 441 18.17 -18.55 7.11
CA ALA A 441 17.35 -19.37 8.00
C ALA A 441 16.30 -20.13 7.18
N LYS A 442 16.17 -21.43 7.45
CA LYS A 442 15.12 -22.25 6.88
C LYS A 442 13.80 -21.72 7.45
N GLY A 443 12.90 -21.23 6.60
CA GLY A 443 11.57 -20.83 7.03
C GLY A 443 10.83 -21.98 7.71
N ASP A 444 10.12 -21.68 8.79
CA ASP A 444 9.34 -22.66 9.53
C ASP A 444 8.26 -23.30 8.63
N PRO A 445 8.01 -24.61 8.73
CA PRO A 445 6.87 -25.22 8.06
C PRO A 445 5.58 -24.58 8.58
N GLY A 446 4.70 -24.15 7.67
CA GLY A 446 3.42 -23.56 8.04
C GLY A 446 2.58 -24.50 8.90
N GLU A 447 1.82 -23.94 9.83
CA GLU A 447 0.98 -24.71 10.76
C GLU A 447 -0.01 -25.61 10.00
N LEU A 448 -0.05 -26.87 10.41
CA LEU A 448 -1.06 -27.81 9.94
C LEU A 448 -2.40 -27.42 10.57
N GLY A 449 -3.38 -27.04 9.74
CA GLY A 449 -4.72 -26.67 10.22
C GLY A 449 -5.35 -27.78 11.09
N PRO A 450 -6.10 -27.43 12.15
CA PRO A 450 -6.56 -28.40 13.13
C PRO A 450 -7.52 -29.42 12.50
N GLN A 451 -7.11 -30.69 12.54
CA GLN A 451 -7.97 -31.82 12.21
C GLN A 451 -9.06 -31.97 13.29
N GLY A 452 -10.33 -32.04 12.88
CA GLY A 452 -11.46 -32.14 13.81
C GLY A 452 -11.40 -33.40 14.69
N PRO A 453 -11.75 -33.31 16.00
CA PRO A 453 -11.61 -34.43 16.91
C PRO A 453 -12.69 -35.50 16.70
N GLN A 454 -12.27 -36.67 16.19
CA GLN A 454 -13.03 -37.91 16.31
C GLN A 454 -12.66 -38.57 17.65
N GLY A 455 -13.62 -38.66 18.57
CA GLY A 455 -13.36 -39.05 19.96
C GLY A 455 -13.03 -40.53 20.19
N THR A 456 -12.19 -40.81 21.21
CA THR A 456 -11.80 -42.17 21.59
C THR A 456 -11.81 -42.43 23.11
N ARG A 457 -12.49 -43.55 23.43
CA ARG A 457 -12.40 -44.48 24.58
C ARG A 457 -11.29 -44.27 25.63
N GLY A 458 -11.67 -44.24 26.91
CA GLY A 458 -10.76 -44.08 28.06
C GLY A 458 -10.00 -45.34 28.51
N ILE A 459 -9.07 -45.15 29.46
CA ILE A 459 -8.09 -46.13 29.97
C ILE A 459 -8.11 -46.14 31.52
N ALA A 460 -7.71 -47.26 32.13
CA ALA A 460 -7.77 -47.52 33.58
C ALA A 460 -6.73 -46.74 34.40
N GLY A 461 -6.95 -46.63 35.72
CA GLY A 461 -6.09 -45.89 36.66
C GLY A 461 -5.25 -46.77 37.59
N ASP A 462 -4.18 -46.17 38.14
CA ASP A 462 -3.12 -46.85 38.92
C ASP A 462 -3.34 -46.86 40.44
N ILE A 463 -2.56 -47.72 41.10
CA ILE A 463 -2.66 -48.10 42.52
C ILE A 463 -2.00 -47.06 43.45
N GLY A 464 -2.67 -46.72 44.56
CA GLY A 464 -2.16 -45.80 45.58
C GLY A 464 -1.14 -46.43 46.55
N PRO A 465 -0.15 -45.66 47.05
CA PRO A 465 0.90 -46.17 47.94
C PRO A 465 0.47 -46.32 49.42
N GLN A 466 1.16 -47.22 50.10
CA GLN A 466 0.99 -47.61 51.51
C GLN A 466 1.59 -46.56 52.49
N GLY A 467 0.96 -46.36 53.64
CA GLY A 467 1.37 -45.37 54.65
C GLY A 467 1.92 -45.96 55.96
N GLU A 468 2.85 -45.23 56.58
CA GLU A 468 3.43 -45.36 57.93
C GLU A 468 3.93 -43.95 58.35
N LYS A 469 4.15 -43.54 59.61
CA LYS A 469 3.73 -43.95 60.97
C LYS A 469 4.30 -42.88 61.94
N GLY A 470 3.49 -42.22 62.77
CA GLY A 470 4.00 -41.25 63.78
C GLY A 470 4.42 -41.92 65.11
N PRO A 471 4.73 -41.17 66.20
CA PRO A 471 4.88 -39.71 66.36
C PRO A 471 6.18 -39.33 67.16
N PHE A 472 6.35 -38.07 67.57
CA PHE A 472 6.99 -37.71 68.86
C PHE A 472 6.57 -36.30 69.32
N GLY A 473 6.50 -36.04 70.63
CA GLY A 473 5.80 -34.87 71.19
C GLY A 473 6.63 -33.96 72.11
N ILE A 474 6.17 -32.69 72.14
CA ILE A 474 6.19 -31.67 73.21
C ILE A 474 7.39 -31.59 74.19
N LYS A 475 7.98 -30.39 74.29
CA LYS A 475 8.54 -29.86 75.55
C LYS A 475 8.24 -28.36 75.63
N GLY A 476 7.93 -27.84 76.83
CA GLY A 476 7.67 -26.41 77.02
C GLY A 476 7.96 -25.91 78.44
N THR A 477 7.52 -24.67 78.71
CA THR A 477 7.40 -23.93 80.00
C THR A 477 8.43 -22.83 80.32
N SER A 478 7.92 -21.82 81.07
CA SER A 478 8.57 -20.65 81.72
C SER A 478 8.73 -19.37 80.86
N GLY A 479 8.31 -18.17 81.28
CA GLY A 479 7.43 -17.80 82.41
C GLY A 479 7.36 -16.29 82.78
N ILE A 480 6.14 -15.82 83.11
CA ILE A 480 5.73 -14.73 84.06
C ILE A 480 6.17 -13.23 83.97
N LYS A 481 5.13 -12.37 83.83
CA LYS A 481 4.71 -11.20 84.66
C LYS A 481 5.34 -9.78 84.52
N GLY A 482 4.46 -8.77 84.41
CA GLY A 482 4.66 -7.36 84.79
C GLY A 482 3.44 -6.46 84.46
N GLU A 483 2.92 -5.67 85.39
CA GLU A 483 1.74 -4.77 85.19
C GLU A 483 2.01 -3.28 85.52
N LYS A 484 1.17 -2.40 84.93
CA LYS A 484 0.49 -1.21 85.54
C LYS A 484 1.12 0.22 85.51
N GLY A 485 0.27 1.18 85.07
CA GLY A 485 0.17 2.56 85.55
C GLY A 485 0.42 3.69 84.51
N SER A 486 -0.13 4.92 84.58
CA SER A 486 -1.49 5.40 84.96
C SER A 486 -1.64 6.94 84.77
N MET A 487 -2.75 7.39 84.16
CA MET A 487 -3.50 8.66 84.37
C MET A 487 -2.89 10.06 84.02
N GLY A 488 -3.73 10.93 83.40
CA GLY A 488 -3.52 12.39 83.30
C GLY A 488 -4.58 13.16 82.45
N LEU A 489 -5.41 14.00 83.09
CA LEU A 489 -6.35 15.01 82.51
C LEU A 489 -5.77 16.44 82.79
N PRO A 490 -6.32 17.60 82.32
CA PRO A 490 -7.59 17.89 81.62
C PRO A 490 -7.48 18.81 80.37
N GLY A 491 -8.62 19.19 79.75
CA GLY A 491 -8.69 20.08 78.57
C GLY A 491 -9.26 21.49 78.85
N PRO A 492 -9.01 22.47 77.96
CA PRO A 492 -10.08 23.14 77.19
C PRO A 492 -9.62 23.44 75.72
N LYS A 493 -10.36 24.08 74.80
CA LYS A 493 -11.70 24.71 74.75
C LYS A 493 -12.26 24.54 73.32
N GLY A 494 -13.56 24.27 73.13
CA GLY A 494 -14.12 23.97 71.79
C GLY A 494 -14.52 25.18 70.93
N GLN A 495 -14.54 25.01 69.60
CA GLN A 495 -15.29 25.87 68.68
C GLN A 495 -15.69 25.18 67.35
N LYS A 496 -16.98 25.30 67.02
CA LYS A 496 -17.62 25.27 65.68
C LYS A 496 -17.54 24.00 64.79
N GLY A 497 -18.46 23.06 65.08
CA GLY A 497 -19.34 22.40 64.09
C GLY A 497 -18.71 21.57 62.97
N THR A 498 -18.55 20.26 63.20
CA THR A 498 -18.31 19.27 62.15
C THR A 498 -19.58 18.99 61.34
N LYS A 499 -19.44 18.80 60.02
CA LYS A 499 -20.44 18.12 59.19
C LYS A 499 -20.29 16.62 59.48
N GLY A 500 -21.39 15.93 59.83
CA GLY A 500 -21.34 14.59 60.41
C GLY A 500 -20.59 13.56 59.55
N ASP A 501 -19.71 12.80 60.20
CA ASP A 501 -19.02 11.66 59.60
C ASP A 501 -20.00 10.53 59.23
N VAL A 502 -19.61 9.74 58.23
CA VAL A 502 -20.36 8.55 57.79
C VAL A 502 -20.44 7.56 58.95
N GLY A 503 -21.66 7.10 59.26
CA GLY A 503 -21.88 6.14 60.34
C GLY A 503 -21.07 4.85 60.14
N PRO A 504 -20.51 4.26 61.21
CA PRO A 504 -19.74 3.03 61.10
C PRO A 504 -20.62 1.89 60.56
N PRO A 505 -20.06 0.98 59.73
CA PRO A 505 -20.79 -0.21 59.29
C PRO A 505 -21.35 -0.98 60.48
N GLY A 506 -22.60 -1.45 60.36
CA GLY A 506 -23.26 -2.20 61.42
C GLY A 506 -22.48 -3.48 61.77
N PRO A 507 -22.50 -3.91 63.05
CA PRO A 507 -21.79 -5.12 63.46
C PRO A 507 -22.32 -6.33 62.69
N GLY A 508 -21.40 -7.17 62.20
CA GLY A 508 -21.73 -8.39 61.48
C GLY A 508 -22.61 -9.32 62.33
N GLY A 509 -23.65 -9.89 61.72
CA GLY A 509 -24.55 -10.80 62.40
C GLY A 509 -23.80 -12.03 62.98
N PRO A 510 -24.20 -12.54 64.16
CA PRO A 510 -23.53 -13.69 64.77
C PRO A 510 -23.66 -14.93 63.86
N PRO A 511 -22.65 -15.82 63.83
CA PRO A 511 -22.73 -17.07 63.08
C PRO A 511 -23.95 -17.90 63.49
N GLY A 512 -24.64 -18.48 62.51
CA GLY A 512 -25.77 -19.37 62.74
C GLY A 512 -25.36 -20.57 63.60
N GLY A 513 -26.16 -20.90 64.61
CA GLY A 513 -25.90 -22.00 65.53
C GLY A 513 -25.81 -23.37 64.83
N ILE A 514 -24.93 -24.23 65.34
CA ILE A 514 -24.75 -25.60 64.84
C ILE A 514 -26.05 -26.39 65.02
N GLY A 515 -26.59 -26.93 63.93
CA GLY A 515 -27.76 -27.81 63.97
C GLY A 515 -27.48 -29.15 64.68
N PRO A 516 -28.48 -29.77 65.32
CA PRO A 516 -28.29 -31.00 66.07
C PRO A 516 -27.84 -32.18 65.17
N PRO A 517 -27.06 -33.16 65.70
CA PRO A 517 -26.57 -34.28 64.91
C PRO A 517 -27.70 -35.13 64.30
N GLY A 518 -27.62 -35.38 62.99
CA GLY A 518 -28.50 -36.32 62.31
C GLY A 518 -28.23 -37.77 62.72
N LEU A 519 -29.29 -38.58 62.79
CA LEU A 519 -29.21 -40.00 63.13
C LEU A 519 -28.41 -40.80 62.09
N GLN A 520 -27.68 -41.81 62.57
CA GLN A 520 -26.72 -42.60 61.81
C GLN A 520 -27.39 -43.45 60.70
N GLY A 521 -27.21 -43.02 59.44
CA GLY A 521 -27.52 -43.84 58.26
C GLY A 521 -26.49 -44.97 58.05
N LYS A 522 -26.96 -46.12 57.55
CA LYS A 522 -26.11 -47.29 57.25
C LYS A 522 -25.27 -47.09 55.96
N PRO A 523 -24.13 -47.80 55.78
CA PRO A 523 -23.12 -47.44 54.78
C PRO A 523 -23.34 -48.04 53.38
N GLY A 524 -22.79 -47.36 52.36
CA GLY A 524 -22.72 -47.77 50.95
C GLY A 524 -23.36 -46.72 50.03
N LEU A 525 -22.79 -46.31 48.88
CA LEU A 525 -21.58 -46.73 48.17
C LEU A 525 -20.92 -45.52 47.45
N GLN A 526 -19.73 -45.73 46.89
CA GLN A 526 -18.77 -44.70 46.46
C GLN A 526 -19.14 -43.99 45.13
N GLY A 527 -18.89 -42.68 45.07
CA GLY A 527 -18.96 -41.85 43.85
C GLY A 527 -18.22 -40.52 44.04
N LEU A 528 -17.45 -40.09 43.03
CA LEU A 528 -16.47 -38.99 43.09
C LEU A 528 -17.09 -37.61 43.37
N ASN A 529 -16.32 -36.74 44.06
CA ASN A 529 -16.37 -35.30 43.87
C ASN A 529 -14.94 -34.76 43.72
N GLY A 530 -14.72 -33.88 42.74
CA GLY A 530 -13.41 -33.32 42.41
C GLY A 530 -12.92 -32.24 43.37
N PHE A 531 -11.64 -31.87 43.25
CA PHE A 531 -11.07 -30.76 43.99
C PHE A 531 -11.62 -29.40 43.54
N THR A 532 -11.62 -28.48 44.49
CA THR A 532 -12.10 -27.10 44.41
C THR A 532 -11.50 -26.33 43.23
N GLY A 533 -12.32 -25.61 42.48
CA GLY A 533 -11.83 -24.62 41.51
C GLY A 533 -11.20 -23.41 42.21
N GLU A 534 -10.25 -22.76 41.55
CA GLU A 534 -9.60 -21.55 42.06
C GLU A 534 -10.59 -20.38 42.22
N ASP A 535 -10.35 -19.51 43.21
CA ASP A 535 -11.16 -18.31 43.42
C ASP A 535 -11.08 -17.38 42.20
N GLY A 536 -12.24 -17.08 41.62
CA GLY A 536 -12.33 -16.20 40.44
C GLY A 536 -11.83 -14.77 40.73
N PRO A 537 -11.28 -14.07 39.71
CA PRO A 537 -10.73 -12.74 39.88
C PRO A 537 -11.78 -11.76 40.39
N LYS A 538 -11.38 -10.90 41.34
CA LYS A 538 -12.23 -9.90 41.96
C LYS A 538 -12.80 -8.95 40.90
N GLY A 539 -14.13 -8.93 40.76
CA GLY A 539 -14.81 -8.15 39.73
C GLY A 539 -14.48 -6.64 39.76
N PRO A 540 -14.57 -5.96 38.60
CA PRO A 540 -14.24 -4.54 38.50
C PRO A 540 -15.15 -3.68 39.38
N LYS A 541 -14.60 -2.56 39.87
CA LYS A 541 -15.34 -1.59 40.67
C LYS A 541 -16.45 -0.96 39.83
N GLY A 542 -17.70 -1.12 40.26
CA GLY A 542 -18.87 -0.59 39.55
C GLY A 542 -18.78 0.92 39.30
N GLU A 543 -19.29 1.34 38.14
CA GLU A 543 -19.28 2.73 37.71
C GLU A 543 -20.17 3.63 38.58
N THR A 544 -19.91 4.93 38.55
CA THR A 544 -20.68 5.90 39.34
C THR A 544 -22.04 6.11 38.71
N GLY A 545 -23.11 5.80 39.43
CA GLY A 545 -24.48 5.90 38.92
C GLY A 545 -24.82 7.30 38.41
N PHE A 546 -25.54 7.36 37.28
CA PHE A 546 -25.96 8.61 36.65
C PHE A 546 -26.84 9.47 37.59
N PRO A 547 -26.80 10.81 37.46
CA PRO A 547 -27.72 11.69 38.17
C PRO A 547 -29.17 11.31 37.91
N GLY A 548 -29.98 11.24 38.97
CA GLY A 548 -31.41 10.96 38.84
C GLY A 548 -32.13 12.02 38.00
N PRO A 549 -33.21 11.66 37.28
CA PRO A 549 -33.97 12.61 36.47
C PRO A 549 -34.59 13.72 37.35
N PRO A 550 -34.82 14.93 36.81
CA PRO A 550 -35.51 15.99 37.52
C PRO A 550 -36.88 15.53 38.04
N GLY A 551 -37.20 15.89 39.29
CA GLY A 551 -38.49 15.55 39.88
C GLY A 551 -39.65 16.14 39.10
N LEU A 552 -40.74 15.37 38.96
CA LEU A 552 -41.95 15.82 38.28
C LEU A 552 -42.52 17.09 38.95
N PRO A 553 -43.09 18.03 38.17
CA PRO A 553 -43.77 19.19 38.73
C PRO A 553 -44.85 18.79 39.73
N GLY A 554 -44.89 19.45 40.88
CA GLY A 554 -45.90 19.19 41.91
C GLY A 554 -47.33 19.43 41.39
N PRO A 555 -48.33 18.70 41.91
CA PRO A 555 -49.72 18.85 41.47
C PRO A 555 -50.21 20.28 41.69
N ARG A 556 -51.02 20.78 40.75
CA ARG A 556 -51.63 22.11 40.82
C ARG A 556 -52.45 22.24 42.11
N GLY A 557 -52.16 23.28 42.89
CA GLY A 557 -52.85 23.56 44.14
C GLY A 557 -54.37 23.67 43.95
N LEU A 558 -55.12 23.17 44.93
CA LEU A 558 -56.59 23.22 44.96
C LEU A 558 -57.08 24.67 44.83
N PRO A 559 -58.19 24.92 44.10
CA PRO A 559 -58.82 26.24 44.07
C PRO A 559 -59.14 26.72 45.49
N GLY A 560 -58.86 28.00 45.76
CA GLY A 560 -59.20 28.61 47.05
C GLY A 560 -60.71 28.59 47.30
N PRO A 561 -61.16 28.57 48.57
CA PRO A 561 -62.58 28.56 48.91
C PRO A 561 -63.25 29.82 48.35
N GLN A 562 -64.41 29.64 47.73
CA GLN A 562 -65.23 30.74 47.24
C GLN A 562 -65.74 31.54 48.45
N VAL A 563 -65.52 32.85 48.43
CA VAL A 563 -66.08 33.78 49.41
C VAL A 563 -67.54 34.04 49.06
N ILE A 564 -68.39 34.08 50.09
CA ILE A 564 -69.83 34.35 50.03
C ILE A 564 -70.08 35.80 49.61
#